data_AF-A0A938Z2F1-F1
#
_entry.id   AF-A0A938Z2F1-F1
#
_cell.length_a   1.000
_cell.length_b   1.000
_cell.length_c   1.000
_cell.angle_alpha   90.00
_cell.angle_beta   90.00
_cell.angle_gamma   90.00
#
_symmetry.space_group_name_H-M   'P 1'
#
loop_
_entity.id
_entity.type
_entity.pdbx_description
1 polymer ?
#
loop_
_entity_poly.entity_id
_entity_poly.type
_entity_poly.pdbx_seq_one_letter_code
_entity_poly.pdbx_strand_id
1 'polypeptide(L)'
;VRNVASAALVRSTPPERQIIAILPQEFTVDGFEGIKDPRGMIGVRLEMFGVVYTGPKTIIHNIRKCVEKSGLIVNEVVITPLALTESILSDGEKDFGTIVIDIGGGQTTTAAMHDKQLKFTHVNQEGGEFVTKDISTVLNTSFNNAEALKINYGDAYPERTSASEEFPVDVIGKSEPVKIDERYLSEIIEARMEQIFTKSKEVLDEIDGLDLPGGVILTGGAASLPGVVDLAQEVFETNVKLYVPNHMGLRNPVFTNVISIVDYSANLSEVYQLAKSAITGEKTVAQQPVAIQQQEVHYEQYEAPEETYEEAEEEKKGESITNRVKDFFSNIFE
;
A
#
# COMPACT_ATOMS: atom_id res chain seq x y z
N VAL A 1 3.44 -20.44 25.85
CA VAL A 1 3.00 -19.99 24.50
C VAL A 1 3.44 -20.96 23.40
N ARG A 2 4.73 -21.03 23.02
CA ARG A 2 5.22 -21.88 21.91
C ARG A 2 4.67 -23.31 21.91
N ASN A 3 4.78 -24.03 23.03
CA ASN A 3 4.31 -25.42 23.11
C ASN A 3 2.80 -25.57 22.85
N VAL A 4 2.00 -24.61 23.36
CA VAL A 4 0.55 -24.59 23.15
C VAL A 4 0.23 -24.24 21.71
N ALA A 5 0.95 -23.30 21.11
CA ALA A 5 0.85 -22.98 19.69
C ALA A 5 1.20 -24.20 18.83
N SER A 6 2.33 -24.88 19.08
CA SER A 6 2.71 -26.11 18.38
C SER A 6 1.63 -27.18 18.48
N ALA A 7 1.04 -27.39 19.67
CA ALA A 7 -0.05 -28.34 19.87
C ALA A 7 -1.32 -27.95 19.09
N ALA A 8 -1.66 -26.66 19.02
CA ALA A 8 -2.78 -26.16 18.24
C ALA A 8 -2.61 -26.40 16.73
N LEU A 9 -1.37 -26.34 16.23
CA LEU A 9 -1.04 -26.58 14.81
C LEU A 9 -1.06 -28.05 14.39
N VAL A 10 -1.16 -29.00 15.34
CA VAL A 10 -1.26 -30.45 15.03
C VAL A 10 -2.62 -30.81 14.41
N ARG A 11 -3.62 -29.92 14.48
CA ARG A 11 -4.91 -30.12 13.81
C ARG A 11 -4.79 -30.04 12.29
N SER A 12 -5.65 -30.82 11.64
CA SER A 12 -5.73 -31.14 10.21
C SER A 12 -5.72 -29.93 9.27
N THR A 13 -4.53 -29.40 8.97
CA THR A 13 -4.33 -28.56 7.78
C THR A 13 -4.40 -29.47 6.55
N PRO A 14 -5.20 -29.13 5.53
CA PRO A 14 -5.26 -29.91 4.30
C PRO A 14 -3.85 -30.16 3.71
N PRO A 15 -3.55 -31.34 3.16
CA PRO A 15 -2.20 -31.70 2.71
C PRO A 15 -1.58 -30.72 1.70
N GLU A 16 -2.40 -30.05 0.90
CA GLU A 16 -2.03 -29.07 -0.12
C GLU A 16 -1.83 -27.65 0.44
N ARG A 17 -2.18 -27.40 1.70
CA ARG A 17 -2.04 -26.10 2.38
C ARG A 17 -0.95 -26.16 3.44
N GLN A 18 -0.28 -25.03 3.67
CA GLN A 18 0.62 -24.84 4.81
C GLN A 18 0.19 -23.65 5.63
N ILE A 19 0.53 -23.69 6.91
CA ILE A 19 0.35 -22.58 7.84
C ILE A 19 1.33 -21.47 7.48
N ILE A 20 0.82 -20.24 7.35
CA ILE A 20 1.58 -19.03 7.08
C ILE A 20 1.80 -18.26 8.38
N ALA A 21 0.73 -18.05 9.14
CA ALA A 21 0.75 -17.26 10.37
C ALA A 21 -0.21 -17.84 11.42
N ILE A 22 0.09 -17.57 12.69
CA ILE A 22 -0.77 -17.85 13.83
C ILE A 22 -0.86 -16.57 14.67
N LEU A 23 -2.09 -16.09 14.93
CA LEU A 23 -2.34 -14.91 15.75
C LEU A 23 -3.04 -15.36 17.03
N PRO A 24 -2.35 -15.39 18.17
CA PRO A 24 -2.98 -15.58 19.47
C PRO A 24 -3.92 -14.42 19.76
N GLN A 25 -5.18 -14.71 20.09
CA GLN A 25 -6.18 -13.70 20.45
C GLN A 25 -6.40 -13.66 21.95
N GLU A 26 -6.43 -14.84 22.58
CA GLU A 26 -6.74 -14.99 23.98
C GLU A 26 -6.01 -16.19 24.58
N PHE A 27 -5.66 -16.09 25.85
CA PHE A 27 -5.09 -17.16 26.65
C PHE A 27 -5.98 -17.43 27.86
N THR A 28 -5.93 -18.68 28.30
CA THR A 28 -6.55 -19.12 29.56
C THR A 28 -5.47 -19.71 30.45
N VAL A 29 -5.31 -19.19 31.66
CA VAL A 29 -4.33 -19.69 32.65
C VAL A 29 -5.11 -20.28 33.82
N ASP A 30 -4.98 -21.59 34.06
CA ASP A 30 -5.68 -22.30 35.13
C ASP A 30 -7.20 -22.03 35.22
N GLY A 31 -7.84 -21.83 34.05
CA GLY A 31 -9.28 -21.55 33.94
C GLY A 31 -9.67 -20.06 33.97
N PHE A 32 -8.71 -19.15 34.17
CA PHE A 32 -8.94 -17.71 34.01
C PHE A 32 -8.81 -17.32 32.55
N GLU A 33 -9.94 -17.00 31.92
CA GLU A 33 -10.07 -16.58 30.51
C GLU A 33 -9.80 -15.06 30.33
N GLY A 34 -9.75 -14.60 29.08
CA GLY A 34 -9.61 -13.18 28.73
C GLY A 34 -8.19 -12.62 28.79
N ILE A 35 -7.16 -13.46 28.93
CA ILE A 35 -5.78 -13.01 29.10
C ILE A 35 -5.18 -12.72 27.72
N LYS A 36 -4.79 -11.47 27.44
CA LYS A 36 -4.09 -11.11 26.18
C LYS A 36 -2.62 -11.54 26.16
N ASP A 37 -1.94 -11.36 27.28
CA ASP A 37 -0.52 -11.71 27.44
C ASP A 37 -0.31 -12.51 28.74
N PRO A 38 -0.02 -13.82 28.65
CA PRO A 38 0.15 -14.66 29.82
C PRO A 38 1.57 -14.60 30.40
N ARG A 39 2.50 -13.80 29.83
CA ARG A 39 3.87 -13.72 30.31
C ARG A 39 3.90 -13.17 31.74
N GLY A 40 4.67 -13.83 32.61
CA GLY A 40 4.78 -13.49 34.03
C GLY A 40 3.68 -14.09 34.92
N MET A 41 2.65 -14.71 34.33
CA MET A 41 1.65 -15.44 35.11
C MET A 41 2.18 -16.82 35.51
N ILE A 42 1.87 -17.24 36.73
CA ILE A 42 2.18 -18.58 37.24
C ILE A 42 0.91 -19.42 37.08
N GLY A 43 1.04 -20.56 36.42
CA GLY A 43 -0.04 -21.53 36.32
C GLY A 43 0.43 -22.91 35.90
N VAL A 44 -0.42 -23.91 36.08
CA VAL A 44 -0.16 -25.30 35.71
C VAL A 44 -0.59 -25.58 34.27
N ARG A 45 -1.71 -25.00 33.85
CA ARG A 45 -2.32 -25.16 32.53
C ARG A 45 -2.40 -23.83 31.79
N LEU A 46 -1.96 -23.85 30.53
CA LEU A 46 -2.09 -22.73 29.60
C LEU A 46 -2.84 -23.21 28.36
N GLU A 47 -3.88 -22.48 28.00
CA GLU A 47 -4.62 -22.66 26.76
C GLU A 47 -4.50 -21.41 25.90
N MET A 48 -4.73 -21.54 24.61
CA MET A 48 -4.63 -20.45 23.64
C MET A 48 -5.75 -20.58 22.63
N PHE A 49 -6.50 -19.49 22.46
CA PHE A 49 -7.43 -19.28 21.38
C PHE A 49 -6.80 -18.30 20.38
N GLY A 50 -6.95 -18.59 19.09
CA GLY A 50 -6.34 -17.76 18.06
C GLY A 50 -6.70 -18.22 16.65
N VAL A 51 -6.27 -17.42 15.68
CA VAL A 51 -6.56 -17.63 14.26
C VAL A 51 -5.30 -18.16 13.57
N VAL A 52 -5.49 -19.18 12.75
CA VAL A 52 -4.43 -19.75 11.91
C VAL A 52 -4.72 -19.41 10.46
N TYR A 53 -3.76 -18.76 9.81
CA TYR A 53 -3.83 -18.49 8.39
C TYR A 53 -3.05 -19.56 7.63
N THR A 54 -3.67 -20.09 6.58
CA THR A 54 -3.06 -21.11 5.72
C THR A 54 -3.14 -20.68 4.27
N GLY A 55 -2.25 -21.19 3.42
CA GLY A 55 -2.29 -20.95 1.98
C GLY A 55 -1.75 -22.12 1.17
N PRO A 56 -1.96 -22.13 -0.16
CA PRO A 56 -1.51 -23.21 -1.03
C PRO A 56 0.01 -23.37 -0.97
N LYS A 57 0.49 -24.59 -0.69
CA LYS A 57 1.92 -24.90 -0.56
C LYS A 57 2.70 -24.49 -1.81
N THR A 58 2.18 -24.82 -2.99
CA THR A 58 2.83 -24.55 -4.28
C THR A 58 3.04 -23.07 -4.52
N ILE A 59 2.04 -22.23 -4.24
CA ILE A 59 2.12 -20.79 -4.46
C ILE A 59 3.19 -20.17 -3.56
N ILE A 60 3.14 -20.47 -2.27
CA ILE A 60 4.11 -19.94 -1.30
C ILE A 60 5.53 -20.48 -1.60
N HIS A 61 5.65 -21.74 -2.00
CA HIS A 61 6.94 -22.32 -2.40
C HIS A 61 7.54 -21.59 -3.60
N ASN A 62 6.73 -21.31 -4.63
CA ASN A 62 7.18 -20.61 -5.83
C ASN A 62 7.62 -19.17 -5.52
N ILE A 63 6.85 -18.43 -4.70
CA ILE A 63 7.20 -17.08 -4.26
C ILE A 63 8.53 -17.10 -3.49
N ARG A 64 8.67 -18.00 -2.51
CA ARG A 64 9.91 -18.15 -1.75
C ARG A 64 11.10 -18.46 -2.64
N LYS A 65 10.94 -19.41 -3.57
CA LYS A 65 12.00 -19.80 -4.52
C LYS A 65 12.41 -18.66 -5.44
N CYS A 66 11.47 -17.80 -5.84
CA CYS A 66 11.77 -16.63 -6.66
C CYS A 66 12.73 -15.68 -5.92
N VAL A 67 12.42 -15.37 -4.65
CA VAL A 67 13.28 -14.50 -3.82
C VAL A 67 14.63 -15.16 -3.51
N GLU A 68 14.64 -16.44 -3.16
CA GLU A 68 15.89 -17.20 -2.89
C GLU A 68 16.83 -17.24 -4.11
N LYS A 69 16.28 -17.31 -5.33
CA LYS A 69 17.07 -17.29 -6.56
C LYS A 69 17.77 -15.95 -6.80
N SER A 70 17.32 -14.88 -6.17
CA SER A 70 18.01 -13.58 -6.17
C SER A 70 19.14 -13.50 -5.14
N GLY A 71 19.46 -14.60 -4.44
CA GLY A 71 20.52 -14.63 -3.42
C GLY A 71 20.09 -14.12 -2.05
N LEU A 72 18.79 -13.93 -1.82
CA LEU A 72 18.23 -13.42 -0.57
C LEU A 72 17.69 -14.56 0.30
N ILE A 73 17.67 -14.34 1.61
CA ILE A 73 17.08 -15.26 2.59
C ILE A 73 15.70 -14.73 2.97
N VAL A 74 14.67 -15.57 2.81
CA VAL A 74 13.30 -15.22 3.19
C VAL A 74 13.12 -15.48 4.69
N ASN A 75 13.12 -14.41 5.48
CA ASN A 75 12.90 -14.49 6.94
C ASN A 75 11.44 -14.83 7.30
N GLU A 76 10.48 -14.26 6.59
CA GLU A 76 9.05 -14.43 6.87
C GLU A 76 8.21 -14.26 5.60
N VAL A 77 7.03 -14.90 5.59
CA VAL A 77 5.94 -14.60 4.65
C VAL A 77 4.82 -13.94 5.44
N VAL A 78 4.48 -12.71 5.07
CA VAL A 78 3.44 -11.91 5.74
C VAL A 78 2.18 -11.87 4.88
N ILE A 79 1.03 -11.88 5.53
CA ILE A 79 -0.27 -11.72 4.87
C ILE A 79 -0.53 -10.23 4.73
N THR A 80 -0.49 -9.72 3.51
CA THR A 80 -0.62 -8.31 3.20
C THR A 80 -1.84 -7.62 3.84
N PRO A 81 -3.09 -8.12 3.70
CA PRO A 81 -4.24 -7.43 4.32
C PRO A 81 -4.15 -7.38 5.84
N LEU A 82 -3.51 -8.36 6.48
CA LEU A 82 -3.24 -8.34 7.92
C LEU A 82 -2.25 -7.24 8.28
N ALA A 83 -1.12 -7.15 7.56
CA ALA A 83 -0.12 -6.11 7.79
C ALA A 83 -0.67 -4.71 7.55
N LEU A 84 -1.42 -4.50 6.46
CA LEU A 84 -2.06 -3.23 6.11
C LEU A 84 -3.02 -2.79 7.22
N THR A 85 -4.01 -3.62 7.55
CA THR A 85 -5.03 -3.29 8.56
C THR A 85 -4.42 -3.08 9.96
N GLU A 86 -3.32 -3.77 10.28
CA GLU A 86 -2.61 -3.52 11.53
C GLU A 86 -1.77 -2.24 11.55
N SER A 87 -1.26 -1.79 10.40
CA SER A 87 -0.30 -0.67 10.37
C SER A 87 -0.97 0.69 10.11
N ILE A 88 -2.02 0.72 9.27
CA ILE A 88 -2.59 1.99 8.78
C ILE A 88 -3.80 2.47 9.58
N LEU A 89 -4.44 1.56 10.32
CA LEU A 89 -5.64 1.86 11.10
C LEU A 89 -5.27 2.37 12.49
N SER A 90 -6.00 3.37 12.96
CA SER A 90 -6.00 3.77 14.36
C SER A 90 -6.65 2.69 15.25
N ASP A 91 -6.38 2.73 16.56
CA ASP A 91 -7.00 1.78 17.49
C ASP A 91 -8.54 1.79 17.43
N GLY A 92 -9.15 2.99 17.31
CA GLY A 92 -10.60 3.12 17.19
C GLY A 92 -11.14 2.49 15.90
N GLU A 93 -10.45 2.67 14.78
CA GLU A 93 -10.82 2.06 13.49
C GLU A 93 -10.74 0.53 13.53
N LYS A 94 -9.72 0.00 14.21
CA LYS A 94 -9.58 -1.45 14.42
C LYS A 94 -10.66 -2.01 15.34
N ASP A 95 -11.03 -1.27 16.38
CA ASP A 95 -12.03 -1.69 17.36
C ASP A 95 -13.44 -1.62 16.79
N PHE A 96 -13.88 -0.44 16.34
CA PHE A 96 -15.26 -0.19 15.92
C PHE A 96 -15.60 -0.72 14.53
N GLY A 97 -14.60 -1.04 13.72
CA GLY A 97 -14.81 -1.58 12.38
C GLY A 97 -14.42 -0.63 11.28
N THR A 98 -13.57 -1.07 10.35
CA THR A 98 -13.15 -0.28 9.18
C THR A 98 -12.87 -1.19 8.00
N ILE A 99 -13.19 -0.71 6.80
CA ILE A 99 -12.85 -1.35 5.54
C ILE A 99 -11.55 -0.75 4.99
N VAL A 100 -10.63 -1.60 4.54
CA VAL A 100 -9.44 -1.19 3.79
C VAL A 100 -9.52 -1.76 2.38
N ILE A 101 -9.36 -0.90 1.37
CA ILE A 101 -9.29 -1.30 -0.05
C ILE A 101 -7.92 -0.88 -0.60
N ASP A 102 -7.08 -1.88 -0.90
CA ASP A 102 -5.77 -1.72 -1.54
C ASP A 102 -5.90 -1.94 -3.05
N ILE A 103 -5.79 -0.86 -3.83
CA ILE A 103 -5.94 -0.86 -5.29
C ILE A 103 -4.54 -0.88 -5.93
N GLY A 104 -4.10 -2.07 -6.33
CA GLY A 104 -2.84 -2.29 -7.03
C GLY A 104 -2.94 -2.10 -8.54
N GLY A 105 -1.91 -2.53 -9.27
CA GLY A 105 -1.93 -2.56 -10.74
C GLY A 105 -2.86 -3.65 -11.28
N GLY A 106 -2.63 -4.92 -10.91
CA GLY A 106 -3.39 -6.05 -11.45
C GLY A 106 -4.58 -6.53 -10.59
N GLN A 107 -4.70 -6.06 -9.35
CA GLN A 107 -5.72 -6.54 -8.41
C GLN A 107 -6.11 -5.47 -7.40
N THR A 108 -7.29 -5.66 -6.83
CA THR A 108 -7.85 -4.87 -5.73
C THR A 108 -8.15 -5.81 -4.57
N THR A 109 -7.63 -5.49 -3.38
CA THR A 109 -7.86 -6.28 -2.16
C THR A 109 -8.74 -5.51 -1.21
N THR A 110 -9.88 -6.08 -0.83
CA THR A 110 -10.79 -5.55 0.17
C THR A 110 -10.63 -6.32 1.47
N ALA A 111 -10.53 -5.63 2.60
CA ALA A 111 -10.37 -6.21 3.92
C ALA A 111 -11.27 -5.52 4.95
N ALA A 112 -11.87 -6.28 5.86
CA ALA A 112 -12.62 -5.72 6.99
C ALA A 112 -11.91 -6.04 8.32
N MET A 113 -11.59 -4.99 9.07
CA MET A 113 -11.06 -5.08 10.43
C MET A 113 -12.18 -4.74 11.41
N HIS A 114 -12.41 -5.55 12.44
CA HIS A 114 -13.36 -5.29 13.54
C HIS A 114 -12.91 -6.04 14.80
N ASP A 115 -13.14 -5.49 16.00
CA ASP A 115 -12.63 -6.05 17.27
C ASP A 115 -11.11 -6.30 17.29
N LYS A 116 -10.33 -5.48 16.57
CA LYS A 116 -8.89 -5.68 16.31
C LYS A 116 -8.58 -7.03 15.65
N GLN A 117 -9.47 -7.51 14.80
CA GLN A 117 -9.30 -8.74 14.05
C GLN A 117 -9.64 -8.53 12.59
N LEU A 118 -8.79 -9.08 11.72
CA LEU A 118 -9.09 -9.18 10.30
C LEU A 118 -10.20 -10.22 10.10
N LYS A 119 -11.44 -9.76 9.96
CA LYS A 119 -12.65 -10.61 9.86
C LYS A 119 -12.91 -11.07 8.43
N PHE A 120 -12.55 -10.26 7.44
CA PHE A 120 -12.86 -10.52 6.04
C PHE A 120 -11.72 -10.09 5.12
N THR A 121 -11.52 -10.84 4.04
CA THR A 121 -10.65 -10.46 2.93
C THR A 121 -11.22 -10.99 1.62
N HIS A 122 -11.23 -10.15 0.58
CA HIS A 122 -11.57 -10.53 -0.77
C HIS A 122 -10.56 -9.92 -1.76
N VAL A 123 -10.27 -10.63 -2.85
CA VAL A 123 -9.37 -10.16 -3.90
C VAL A 123 -10.10 -10.21 -5.23
N ASN A 124 -10.27 -9.05 -5.84
CA ASN A 124 -10.73 -8.91 -7.22
C ASN A 124 -9.50 -8.80 -8.14
N GLN A 125 -9.49 -9.54 -9.25
CA GLN A 125 -8.39 -9.57 -10.24
C GLN A 125 -8.49 -8.40 -11.23
N GLU A 126 -8.79 -7.20 -10.72
CA GLU A 126 -8.83 -5.95 -11.47
C GLU A 126 -8.22 -4.84 -10.61
N GLY A 127 -7.35 -4.03 -11.21
CA GLY A 127 -6.70 -2.88 -10.59
C GLY A 127 -6.41 -1.80 -11.63
N GLY A 128 -5.46 -0.90 -11.34
CA GLY A 128 -5.12 0.25 -12.18
C GLY A 128 -4.66 -0.08 -13.61
N GLU A 129 -4.17 -1.30 -13.89
CA GLU A 129 -3.82 -1.72 -15.26
C GLU A 129 -5.06 -1.87 -16.16
N PHE A 130 -6.23 -2.19 -15.58
CA PHE A 130 -7.48 -2.26 -16.34
C PHE A 130 -7.96 -0.86 -16.75
N VAL A 131 -7.68 0.17 -15.93
CA VAL A 131 -7.92 1.58 -16.31
C VAL A 131 -7.06 1.93 -17.52
N THR A 132 -5.77 1.58 -17.47
CA THR A 132 -4.83 1.78 -18.58
C THR A 132 -5.28 1.08 -19.85
N LYS A 133 -5.78 -0.16 -19.72
CA LYS A 133 -6.29 -0.95 -20.83
C LYS A 133 -7.52 -0.31 -21.48
N ASP A 134 -8.42 0.26 -20.69
CA ASP A 134 -9.61 0.93 -21.20
C ASP A 134 -9.25 2.22 -21.93
N ILE A 135 -8.37 3.05 -21.35
CA ILE A 135 -7.83 4.25 -22.03
C ILE A 135 -7.18 3.86 -23.37
N SER A 136 -6.33 2.83 -23.36
CA SER A 136 -5.66 2.31 -24.56
C SER A 136 -6.65 1.87 -25.63
N THR A 137 -7.72 1.17 -25.23
CA THR A 137 -8.75 0.66 -26.13
C THR A 137 -9.63 1.77 -26.69
N VAL A 138 -10.13 2.66 -25.84
CA VAL A 138 -11.08 3.72 -26.21
C VAL A 138 -10.41 4.82 -27.03
N LEU A 139 -9.21 5.27 -26.62
CA LEU A 139 -8.45 6.29 -27.35
C LEU A 139 -7.63 5.71 -28.50
N ASN A 140 -7.61 4.38 -28.66
CA ASN A 140 -6.84 3.67 -29.68
C ASN A 140 -5.35 4.09 -29.67
N THR A 141 -4.76 4.13 -28.48
CA THR A 141 -3.34 4.47 -28.25
C THR A 141 -2.58 3.28 -27.64
N SER A 142 -1.25 3.33 -27.66
CA SER A 142 -0.42 2.26 -27.08
C SER A 142 -0.65 2.14 -25.57
N PHE A 143 -0.42 0.96 -25.00
CA PHE A 143 -0.59 0.76 -23.56
C PHE A 143 0.31 1.70 -22.73
N ASN A 144 1.55 1.92 -23.19
CA ASN A 144 2.48 2.84 -22.52
C ASN A 144 2.01 4.29 -22.60
N ASN A 145 1.48 4.72 -23.74
CA ASN A 145 0.92 6.06 -23.88
C ASN A 145 -0.33 6.21 -23.00
N ALA A 146 -1.21 5.20 -22.96
CA ALA A 146 -2.36 5.20 -22.08
C ALA A 146 -1.97 5.31 -20.60
N GLU A 147 -0.89 4.64 -20.16
CA GLU A 147 -0.39 4.76 -18.79
C GLU A 147 0.12 6.19 -18.53
N ALA A 148 0.85 6.77 -19.48
CA ALA A 148 1.30 8.15 -19.39
C ALA A 148 0.12 9.14 -19.34
N LEU A 149 -0.95 8.90 -20.12
CA LEU A 149 -2.16 9.72 -20.07
C LEU A 149 -2.84 9.63 -18.71
N LYS A 150 -3.01 8.40 -18.18
CA LYS A 150 -3.59 8.17 -16.85
C LYS A 150 -2.80 8.88 -15.75
N ILE A 151 -1.46 8.83 -15.80
CA ILE A 151 -0.60 9.44 -14.77
C ILE A 151 -0.60 10.97 -14.89
N ASN A 152 -0.53 11.53 -16.09
CA ASN A 152 -0.32 12.97 -16.29
C ASN A 152 -1.63 13.78 -16.33
N TYR A 153 -2.72 13.19 -16.83
CA TYR A 153 -4.00 13.88 -17.08
C TYR A 153 -5.20 13.18 -16.47
N GLY A 154 -5.01 12.02 -15.80
CA GLY A 154 -6.11 11.24 -15.27
C GLY A 154 -6.75 11.87 -14.03
N ASP A 155 -8.08 11.90 -14.03
CA ASP A 155 -8.91 12.15 -12.85
C ASP A 155 -10.07 11.13 -12.93
N ALA A 156 -10.44 10.53 -11.81
CA ALA A 156 -11.50 9.53 -11.73
C ALA A 156 -12.89 10.14 -11.51
N TYR A 157 -13.02 11.46 -11.40
CA TYR A 157 -14.28 12.14 -11.16
C TYR A 157 -14.50 13.29 -12.17
N PRO A 158 -15.26 13.05 -13.26
CA PRO A 158 -15.37 13.97 -14.40
C PRO A 158 -15.86 15.38 -14.04
N GLU A 159 -16.63 15.53 -12.98
CA GLU A 159 -17.15 16.81 -12.48
C GLU A 159 -16.02 17.80 -12.09
N ARG A 160 -14.81 17.30 -11.85
CA ARG A 160 -13.62 18.10 -11.50
C ARG A 160 -12.80 18.52 -12.72
N THR A 161 -13.15 18.00 -13.89
CA THR A 161 -12.37 18.18 -15.12
C THR A 161 -13.03 19.15 -16.09
N SER A 162 -12.26 19.64 -17.05
CA SER A 162 -12.75 20.60 -18.04
C SER A 162 -13.00 19.94 -19.39
N ALA A 163 -14.16 20.23 -19.98
CA ALA A 163 -14.44 19.88 -21.38
C ALA A 163 -13.81 20.88 -22.38
N SER A 164 -13.15 21.95 -21.91
CA SER A 164 -12.47 22.92 -22.75
C SER A 164 -10.96 22.76 -22.79
N GLU A 165 -10.38 22.07 -21.80
CA GLU A 165 -8.95 21.76 -21.77
C GLU A 165 -8.69 20.48 -22.57
N GLU A 166 -7.76 20.55 -23.51
CA GLU A 166 -7.44 19.44 -24.42
C GLU A 166 -5.94 19.15 -24.41
N PHE A 167 -5.58 17.88 -24.55
CA PHE A 167 -4.19 17.45 -24.75
C PHE A 167 -4.04 16.56 -25.99
N PRO A 168 -2.86 16.55 -26.62
CA PRO A 168 -2.60 15.71 -27.78
C PRO A 168 -2.43 14.24 -27.37
N VAL A 169 -3.05 13.34 -28.12
CA VAL A 169 -2.94 11.88 -27.96
C VAL A 169 -2.47 11.26 -29.27
N ASP A 170 -1.40 10.46 -29.19
CA ASP A 170 -0.93 9.67 -30.32
C ASP A 170 -1.86 8.48 -30.56
N VAL A 171 -2.66 8.56 -31.62
CA VAL A 171 -3.61 7.51 -32.01
C VAL A 171 -2.97 6.59 -33.05
N ILE A 172 -3.07 5.28 -32.82
CA ILE A 172 -2.51 4.27 -33.70
C ILE A 172 -3.12 4.41 -35.10
N GLY A 173 -2.25 4.50 -36.11
CA GLY A 173 -2.64 4.63 -37.52
C GLY A 173 -2.91 6.07 -37.98
N LYS A 174 -2.78 7.07 -37.10
CA LYS A 174 -2.79 8.48 -37.48
C LYS A 174 -1.37 9.05 -37.46
N SER A 175 -1.07 9.89 -38.45
CA SER A 175 0.25 10.54 -38.55
C SER A 175 0.39 11.74 -37.62
N GLU A 176 -0.73 12.35 -37.22
CA GLU A 176 -0.79 13.53 -36.37
C GLU A 176 -1.56 13.21 -35.07
N PRO A 177 -1.15 13.76 -33.92
CA PRO A 177 -1.88 13.59 -32.66
C PRO A 177 -3.32 14.10 -32.75
N VAL A 178 -4.22 13.43 -32.04
CA VAL A 178 -5.63 13.82 -31.90
C VAL A 178 -5.81 14.53 -30.57
N LYS A 179 -6.50 15.67 -30.58
CA LYS A 179 -6.85 16.35 -29.34
C LYS A 179 -7.99 15.63 -28.64
N ILE A 180 -7.82 15.39 -27.34
CA ILE A 180 -8.80 14.79 -26.45
C ILE A 180 -8.98 15.74 -25.27
N ASP A 181 -10.23 16.01 -24.89
CA ASP A 181 -10.54 16.80 -23.72
C ASP A 181 -10.35 16.02 -22.41
N GLU A 182 -10.03 16.72 -21.33
CA GLU A 182 -9.80 16.12 -20.01
C GLU A 182 -11.01 15.36 -19.48
N ARG A 183 -12.21 15.89 -19.73
CA ARG A 183 -13.47 15.26 -19.30
C ARG A 183 -13.66 13.90 -19.94
N TYR A 184 -13.43 13.77 -21.24
CA TYR A 184 -13.58 12.50 -21.93
C TYR A 184 -12.59 11.43 -21.41
N LEU A 185 -11.34 11.80 -21.09
CA LEU A 185 -10.42 10.88 -20.43
C LEU A 185 -10.93 10.46 -19.05
N SER A 186 -11.46 11.41 -18.28
CA SER A 186 -12.00 11.16 -16.94
C SER A 186 -13.19 10.21 -16.98
N GLU A 187 -14.11 10.35 -17.94
CA GLU A 187 -15.26 9.45 -18.11
C GLU A 187 -14.83 7.99 -18.38
N ILE A 188 -13.73 7.78 -19.11
CA ILE A 188 -13.18 6.43 -19.34
C ILE A 188 -12.61 5.85 -18.04
N ILE A 189 -11.91 6.69 -17.26
CA ILE A 189 -11.29 6.30 -15.99
C ILE A 189 -12.36 5.97 -14.96
N GLU A 190 -13.33 6.86 -14.79
CA GLU A 190 -14.46 6.74 -13.88
C GLU A 190 -15.19 5.42 -14.11
N ALA A 191 -15.60 5.13 -15.35
CA ALA A 191 -16.33 3.90 -15.68
C ALA A 191 -15.60 2.62 -15.22
N ARG A 192 -14.27 2.59 -15.35
CA ARG A 192 -13.48 1.44 -14.86
C ARG A 192 -13.35 1.42 -13.34
N MET A 193 -13.10 2.57 -12.73
CA MET A 193 -12.94 2.65 -11.27
C MET A 193 -14.26 2.36 -10.55
N GLU A 194 -15.39 2.85 -11.08
CA GLU A 194 -16.74 2.54 -10.62
C GLU A 194 -17.00 1.03 -10.69
N GLN A 195 -16.61 0.35 -11.76
CA GLN A 195 -16.72 -1.11 -11.86
C GLN A 195 -15.91 -1.82 -10.76
N ILE A 196 -14.67 -1.38 -10.50
CA ILE A 196 -13.81 -1.96 -9.46
C ILE A 196 -14.47 -1.77 -8.09
N PHE A 197 -14.97 -0.57 -7.79
CA PHE A 197 -15.65 -0.27 -6.53
C PHE A 197 -16.97 -1.01 -6.38
N THR A 198 -17.75 -1.15 -7.45
CA THR A 198 -19.01 -1.91 -7.44
C THR A 198 -18.77 -3.37 -7.06
N LYS A 199 -17.72 -4.00 -7.61
CA LYS A 199 -17.34 -5.37 -7.22
C LYS A 199 -16.91 -5.47 -5.75
N SER A 200 -16.20 -4.46 -5.24
CA SER A 200 -15.89 -4.37 -3.82
C SER A 200 -17.15 -4.15 -2.97
N LYS A 201 -18.11 -3.35 -3.44
CA LYS A 201 -19.39 -3.09 -2.76
C LYS A 201 -20.22 -4.37 -2.66
N GLU A 202 -20.36 -5.13 -3.74
CA GLU A 202 -21.09 -6.40 -3.78
C GLU A 202 -20.65 -7.36 -2.65
N VAL A 203 -19.33 -7.53 -2.47
CA VAL A 203 -18.81 -8.44 -1.43
C VAL A 203 -18.85 -7.85 -0.02
N LEU A 204 -18.91 -6.52 0.10
CA LEU A 204 -19.07 -5.84 1.40
C LEU A 204 -20.52 -5.85 1.86
N ASP A 205 -21.48 -5.73 0.94
CA ASP A 205 -22.91 -5.82 1.22
C ASP A 205 -23.28 -7.21 1.75
N GLU A 206 -22.60 -8.28 1.32
CA GLU A 206 -22.79 -9.64 1.86
C GLU A 206 -22.45 -9.77 3.36
N ILE A 207 -21.66 -8.84 3.90
CA ILE A 207 -21.18 -8.88 5.29
C ILE A 207 -21.56 -7.62 6.10
N ASP A 208 -22.46 -6.79 5.58
CA ASP A 208 -22.83 -5.48 6.15
C ASP A 208 -21.59 -4.60 6.43
N GLY A 209 -20.56 -4.71 5.58
CA GLY A 209 -19.25 -4.10 5.83
C GLY A 209 -19.24 -2.58 5.68
N LEU A 210 -20.15 -2.02 4.89
CA LEU A 210 -20.28 -0.57 4.67
C LEU A 210 -20.95 0.15 5.84
N ASP A 211 -21.65 -0.57 6.71
CA ASP A 211 -22.27 -0.06 7.93
C ASP A 211 -21.26 0.15 9.07
N LEU A 212 -20.01 -0.30 8.88
CA LEU A 212 -18.96 -0.16 9.88
C LEU A 212 -18.62 1.33 10.14
N PRO A 213 -18.60 1.80 11.40
CA PRO A 213 -18.39 3.21 11.75
C PRO A 213 -17.11 3.86 11.21
N GLY A 214 -16.04 3.09 11.00
CA GLY A 214 -14.76 3.59 10.48
C GLY A 214 -14.77 3.89 8.98
N GLY A 215 -15.82 3.51 8.26
CA GLY A 215 -15.95 3.73 6.82
C GLY A 215 -14.92 2.96 6.01
N VAL A 216 -14.53 3.53 4.86
CA VAL A 216 -13.61 2.93 3.90
C VAL A 216 -12.31 3.72 3.83
N ILE A 217 -11.19 3.00 3.84
CA ILE A 217 -9.85 3.55 3.65
C ILE A 217 -9.27 3.00 2.35
N LEU A 218 -8.99 3.88 1.41
CA LEU A 218 -8.31 3.55 0.17
C LEU A 218 -6.80 3.64 0.35
N THR A 219 -6.09 2.75 -0.33
CA THR A 219 -4.63 2.78 -0.46
C THR A 219 -4.21 2.05 -1.75
N GLY A 220 -2.91 1.99 -2.02
CA GLY A 220 -2.35 1.31 -3.18
C GLY A 220 -2.06 2.26 -4.33
N GLY A 221 -1.24 1.81 -5.28
CA GLY A 221 -0.75 2.67 -6.36
C GLY A 221 -1.87 3.36 -7.15
N ALA A 222 -2.94 2.62 -7.48
CA ALA A 222 -4.07 3.17 -8.24
C ALA A 222 -4.97 4.10 -7.41
N ALA A 223 -4.91 4.04 -6.07
CA ALA A 223 -5.56 5.02 -5.20
C ALA A 223 -4.85 6.38 -5.18
N SER A 224 -3.72 6.53 -5.89
CA SER A 224 -3.07 7.83 -6.09
C SER A 224 -3.74 8.67 -7.19
N LEU A 225 -4.70 8.09 -7.92
CA LEU A 225 -5.43 8.74 -9.00
C LEU A 225 -6.32 9.87 -8.43
N PRO A 226 -6.24 11.11 -8.94
CA PRO A 226 -7.15 12.19 -8.56
C PRO A 226 -8.62 11.78 -8.71
N GLY A 227 -9.51 12.35 -7.90
CA GLY A 227 -10.96 12.06 -7.95
C GLY A 227 -11.38 10.69 -7.40
N VAL A 228 -10.43 9.78 -7.11
CA VAL A 228 -10.76 8.40 -6.70
C VAL A 228 -11.54 8.32 -5.39
N VAL A 229 -11.29 9.25 -4.46
CA VAL A 229 -12.02 9.33 -3.19
C VAL A 229 -13.44 9.83 -3.43
N ASP A 230 -13.60 10.86 -4.27
CA ASP A 230 -14.89 11.45 -4.62
C ASP A 230 -15.81 10.37 -5.23
N LEU A 231 -15.31 9.65 -6.24
CA LEU A 231 -16.01 8.53 -6.87
C LEU A 231 -16.33 7.40 -5.88
N ALA A 232 -15.36 7.02 -5.03
CA ALA A 232 -15.59 5.97 -4.05
C ALA A 232 -16.66 6.34 -3.02
N GLN A 233 -16.73 7.62 -2.60
CA GLN A 233 -17.79 8.09 -1.71
C GLN A 233 -19.17 7.99 -2.36
N GLU A 234 -19.28 8.27 -3.66
CA GLU A 234 -20.52 8.14 -4.41
C GLU A 234 -20.94 6.67 -4.54
N VAL A 235 -20.00 5.76 -4.87
CA VAL A 235 -20.30 4.34 -5.02
C VAL A 235 -20.64 3.67 -3.70
N PHE A 236 -19.84 3.90 -2.65
CA PHE A 236 -20.01 3.22 -1.35
C PHE A 236 -21.03 3.88 -0.43
N GLU A 237 -21.47 5.11 -0.72
CA GLU A 237 -22.46 5.85 0.09
C GLU A 237 -22.05 5.99 1.56
N THR A 238 -20.75 5.99 1.84
CA THR A 238 -20.16 6.07 3.18
C THR A 238 -18.93 6.97 3.19
N ASN A 239 -18.38 7.23 4.38
CA ASN A 239 -17.15 8.00 4.50
C ASN A 239 -15.98 7.23 3.90
N VAL A 240 -15.29 7.85 2.95
CA VAL A 240 -14.07 7.31 2.35
C VAL A 240 -12.91 8.26 2.59
N LYS A 241 -11.75 7.72 2.95
CA LYS A 241 -10.51 8.50 3.03
C LYS A 241 -9.36 7.79 2.34
N LEU A 242 -8.39 8.57 1.86
CA LEU A 242 -7.14 8.05 1.32
C LEU A 242 -6.09 7.95 2.41
N TYR A 243 -5.45 6.80 2.55
CA TYR A 243 -4.25 6.66 3.37
C TYR A 243 -3.00 6.91 2.53
N VAL A 244 -2.17 7.85 3.00
CA VAL A 244 -0.84 8.14 2.45
C VAL A 244 0.18 7.98 3.58
N PRO A 245 1.25 7.19 3.40
CA PRO A 245 2.30 7.07 4.41
C PRO A 245 2.97 8.41 4.69
N ASN A 246 3.36 8.66 5.95
CA ASN A 246 3.97 9.94 6.35
C ASN A 246 5.50 9.99 6.23
N HIS A 247 6.14 8.87 5.93
CA HIS A 247 7.59 8.72 5.80
C HIS A 247 8.16 9.62 4.70
N MET A 248 9.24 10.36 5.02
CA MET A 248 9.90 11.25 4.07
C MET A 248 10.40 10.45 2.85
N GLY A 249 10.13 10.95 1.64
CA GLY A 249 10.46 10.27 0.39
C GLY A 249 9.52 9.14 -0.03
N LEU A 250 8.59 8.72 0.84
CA LEU A 250 7.64 7.62 0.58
C LEU A 250 6.17 8.05 0.76
N ARG A 251 5.88 9.35 0.63
CA ARG A 251 4.53 9.92 0.78
C ARG A 251 3.68 9.69 -0.45
N ASN A 252 3.48 8.42 -0.78
CA ASN A 252 2.62 7.98 -1.88
C ASN A 252 1.95 6.65 -1.49
N PRO A 253 0.63 6.48 -1.72
CA PRO A 253 -0.10 5.24 -1.44
C PRO A 253 0.53 3.96 -2.00
N VAL A 254 1.33 4.05 -3.07
CA VAL A 254 2.08 2.92 -3.64
C VAL A 254 3.01 2.25 -2.63
N PHE A 255 3.53 3.01 -1.66
CA PHE A 255 4.46 2.51 -0.65
C PHE A 255 3.78 1.95 0.60
N THR A 256 2.46 2.10 0.74
CA THR A 256 1.76 1.68 1.96
C THR A 256 1.96 0.19 2.27
N ASN A 257 1.88 -0.66 1.25
CA ASN A 257 1.98 -2.11 1.42
C ASN A 257 3.36 -2.54 1.94
N VAL A 258 4.44 -2.07 1.30
CA VAL A 258 5.81 -2.41 1.72
C VAL A 258 6.12 -1.89 3.12
N ILE A 259 5.71 -0.64 3.44
CA ILE A 259 5.88 -0.06 4.77
C ILE A 259 5.12 -0.89 5.81
N SER A 260 3.86 -1.23 5.52
CA SER A 260 3.02 -1.99 6.45
C SER A 260 3.58 -3.39 6.73
N ILE A 261 4.16 -4.07 5.74
CA ILE A 261 4.82 -5.37 5.96
C ILE A 261 6.01 -5.23 6.91
N VAL A 262 6.84 -4.20 6.72
CA VAL A 262 8.00 -3.93 7.57
C VAL A 262 7.56 -3.59 8.99
N ASP A 263 6.62 -2.65 9.13
CA ASP A 263 6.09 -2.21 10.42
C ASP A 263 5.40 -3.35 11.17
N TYR A 264 4.60 -4.16 10.47
CA TYR A 264 3.97 -5.34 11.04
C TYR A 264 5.02 -6.32 11.60
N SER A 265 6.02 -6.71 10.80
CA SER A 265 7.06 -7.66 11.23
C SER A 265 7.93 -7.10 12.36
N ALA A 266 8.22 -5.79 12.36
CA ALA A 266 9.05 -5.13 13.37
C ALA A 266 8.34 -5.00 14.73
N ASN A 267 7.00 -4.79 14.71
CA ASN A 267 6.22 -4.51 15.91
C ASN A 267 5.50 -5.75 16.50
N LEU A 268 5.77 -6.96 15.98
CA LEU A 268 5.23 -8.19 16.55
C LEU A 268 5.67 -8.36 18.01
N SER A 269 4.69 -8.48 18.92
CA SER A 269 4.95 -8.75 20.33
C SER A 269 5.68 -10.07 20.53
N GLU A 270 6.40 -10.22 21.65
CA GLU A 270 7.09 -11.48 21.98
C GLU A 270 6.13 -12.67 22.04
N VAL A 271 4.88 -12.47 22.45
CA VAL A 271 3.86 -13.52 22.47
C VAL A 271 3.60 -14.03 21.04
N TYR A 272 3.48 -13.12 20.09
CA TYR A 272 3.30 -13.45 18.67
C TYR A 272 4.55 -14.11 18.09
N GLN A 273 5.75 -13.59 18.42
CA GLN A 273 7.01 -14.22 18.00
C GLN A 273 7.15 -15.65 18.54
N LEU A 274 6.78 -15.87 19.81
CA LEU A 274 6.77 -17.21 20.42
C LEU A 274 5.77 -18.15 19.75
N ALA A 275 4.56 -17.66 19.43
CA ALA A 275 3.57 -18.45 18.71
C ALA A 275 4.05 -18.78 17.27
N LYS A 276 4.61 -17.80 16.56
CA LYS A 276 5.17 -17.96 15.22
C LYS A 276 6.34 -18.94 15.17
N SER A 277 7.19 -18.97 16.20
CA SER A 277 8.30 -19.94 16.32
C SER A 277 7.83 -21.42 16.38
N ALA A 278 6.54 -21.65 16.62
CA ALA A 278 5.92 -22.97 16.50
C ALA A 278 5.75 -23.41 15.03
N ILE A 279 5.64 -22.47 14.09
CA ILE A 279 5.51 -22.72 12.65
C ILE A 279 6.88 -22.95 12.01
N THR A 280 7.84 -22.05 12.26
CA THR A 280 9.16 -22.08 11.62
C THR A 280 10.09 -23.15 12.18
N GLY A 281 9.79 -23.67 13.38
CA GLY A 281 10.65 -24.64 14.08
C GLY A 281 11.88 -24.00 14.73
N GLU A 282 12.17 -22.73 14.45
CA GLU A 282 13.25 -21.96 15.05
C GLU A 282 12.96 -21.75 16.55
N LYS A 283 13.98 -21.87 17.40
CA LYS A 283 13.89 -21.34 18.76
C LYS A 283 14.08 -19.83 18.63
N THR A 284 13.16 -19.01 19.14
CA THR A 284 13.34 -17.57 19.24
C THR A 284 14.66 -17.30 19.97
N VAL A 285 15.70 -16.98 19.20
CA VAL A 285 16.90 -16.35 19.74
C VAL A 285 16.47 -14.90 19.93
N ALA A 286 16.50 -14.42 21.17
CA ALA A 286 16.32 -12.98 21.42
C ALA A 286 17.23 -12.25 20.44
N GLN A 287 16.64 -11.47 19.52
CA GLN A 287 17.42 -10.68 18.59
C GLN A 287 18.24 -9.72 19.44
N GLN A 288 19.53 -9.98 19.56
CA GLN A 288 20.46 -8.93 19.97
C GLN A 288 20.30 -7.81 18.94
N PRO A 289 20.27 -6.53 19.36
CA PRO A 289 20.23 -5.44 18.41
C PRO A 289 21.34 -5.66 17.40
N VAL A 290 20.98 -5.83 16.13
CA VAL A 290 21.97 -5.87 15.07
C VAL A 290 22.63 -4.49 15.12
N ALA A 291 23.89 -4.45 15.53
CA ALA A 291 24.66 -3.22 15.46
C ALA A 291 24.63 -2.79 13.99
N ILE A 292 23.95 -1.68 13.70
CA ILE A 292 24.01 -1.06 12.38
C ILE A 292 25.46 -0.66 12.21
N GLN A 293 26.24 -1.49 11.52
CA GLN A 293 27.52 -1.06 11.00
C GLN A 293 27.17 -0.05 9.91
N GLN A 294 27.34 1.23 10.23
CA GLN A 294 27.37 2.27 9.22
C GLN A 294 28.50 1.90 8.27
N GLN A 295 28.17 1.29 7.13
CA GLN A 295 29.08 1.30 6.01
C GLN A 295 29.15 2.75 5.55
N GLU A 296 30.31 3.38 5.70
CA GLU A 296 30.60 4.63 5.04
C GLU A 296 30.40 4.42 3.54
N VAL A 297 29.33 5.00 3.00
CA VAL A 297 29.09 5.02 1.56
C VAL A 297 30.12 5.98 0.97
N HIS A 298 31.19 5.43 0.41
CA HIS A 298 32.18 6.22 -0.30
C HIS A 298 31.58 6.67 -1.63
N TYR A 299 31.09 7.91 -1.69
CA TYR A 299 30.70 8.51 -2.95
C TYR A 299 31.98 8.73 -3.77
N GLU A 300 32.08 8.10 -4.94
CA GLU A 300 33.07 8.51 -5.93
C GLU A 300 32.78 9.96 -6.30
N GLN A 301 33.79 10.81 -6.16
CA GLN A 301 33.68 12.23 -6.45
C GLN A 301 33.49 12.39 -7.96
N TYR A 302 32.29 12.76 -8.38
CA TYR A 302 32.01 13.08 -9.78
C TYR A 302 32.78 14.34 -10.17
N GLU A 303 33.85 14.19 -10.96
CA GLU A 303 34.49 15.32 -11.64
C GLU A 303 33.64 15.68 -12.86
N ALA A 304 32.93 16.81 -12.76
CA ALA A 304 32.24 17.38 -13.92
C ALA A 304 33.28 17.75 -14.99
N PRO A 305 33.02 17.51 -16.29
CA PRO A 305 33.89 17.98 -17.36
C PRO A 305 34.01 19.50 -17.28
N GLU A 306 35.24 20.03 -17.39
CA GLU A 306 35.46 21.47 -17.55
C GLU A 306 34.89 21.91 -18.91
N GLU A 307 33.71 22.51 -18.91
CA GLU A 307 33.23 23.30 -20.04
C GLU A 307 34.05 24.60 -20.09
N THR A 308 34.98 24.68 -21.04
CA THR A 308 35.56 25.97 -21.45
C THR A 308 34.48 26.80 -22.14
N TYR A 309 33.92 27.77 -21.41
CA TYR A 309 33.10 28.82 -21.99
C TYR A 309 34.01 29.80 -22.73
N GLU A 310 33.83 29.96 -24.04
CA GLU A 310 34.36 31.12 -24.75
C GLU A 310 33.57 32.36 -24.28
N GLU A 311 34.24 33.27 -23.56
CA GLU A 311 33.67 34.57 -23.21
C GLU A 311 33.30 35.33 -24.48
N ALA A 312 32.02 35.67 -24.64
CA ALA A 312 31.61 36.66 -25.62
C ALA A 312 32.16 38.03 -25.21
N GLU A 313 32.88 38.70 -26.11
CA GLU A 313 33.43 40.04 -25.88
C GLU A 313 32.31 41.04 -25.51
N GLU A 314 32.34 41.55 -24.28
CA GLU A 314 31.44 42.61 -23.81
C GLU A 314 31.80 43.98 -24.42
N GLU A 315 30.90 44.53 -25.24
CA GLU A 315 30.87 45.97 -25.52
C GLU A 315 30.46 46.76 -24.27
N LYS A 316 31.38 47.58 -23.77
CA LYS A 316 31.22 48.46 -22.61
C LYS A 316 30.04 49.44 -22.74
N LYS A 317 29.00 49.32 -21.91
CA LYS A 317 28.14 50.44 -21.49
C LYS A 317 27.61 50.32 -20.04
N GLY A 318 28.28 51.04 -19.13
CA GLY A 318 27.74 51.87 -18.05
C GLY A 318 26.62 51.37 -17.12
N GLU A 319 27.01 51.08 -15.87
CA GLU A 319 26.34 51.38 -14.58
C GLU A 319 24.82 51.66 -14.58
N SER A 320 24.00 50.71 -14.08
CA SER A 320 22.68 51.03 -13.46
C SER A 320 21.96 49.88 -12.70
N ILE A 321 22.54 48.68 -12.52
CA ILE A 321 21.75 47.52 -12.04
C ILE A 321 21.93 47.26 -10.54
N THR A 322 23.10 47.59 -9.97
CA THR A 322 23.44 47.26 -8.58
C THR A 322 22.67 48.06 -7.52
N ASN A 323 22.19 49.26 -7.85
CA ASN A 323 21.41 50.07 -6.91
C ASN A 323 19.91 49.67 -6.86
N ARG A 324 19.34 49.14 -7.95
CA ARG A 324 17.92 48.77 -8.00
C ARG A 324 17.57 47.51 -7.20
N VAL A 325 18.51 46.58 -7.07
CA VAL A 325 18.29 45.36 -6.28
C VAL A 325 18.31 45.68 -4.79
N LYS A 326 19.12 46.65 -4.37
CA LYS A 326 19.23 47.05 -2.96
C LYS A 326 17.96 47.73 -2.43
N ASP A 327 17.30 48.54 -3.26
CA ASP A 327 16.03 49.21 -2.92
C ASP A 327 14.82 48.24 -2.94
N PHE A 328 14.93 47.10 -3.62
CA PHE A 328 13.85 46.11 -3.66
C PHE A 328 13.78 45.27 -2.37
N PHE A 329 14.92 44.97 -1.75
CA PHE A 329 14.98 44.16 -0.53
C PHE A 329 14.64 44.93 0.75
N SER A 330 14.77 46.26 0.78
CA SER A 330 14.42 47.06 1.96
C SER A 330 12.92 47.26 2.17
N ASN A 331 12.10 47.16 1.11
CA ASN A 331 10.64 47.37 1.20
C ASN A 331 9.82 46.09 1.46
N ILE A 332 10.47 44.93 1.67
CA ILE A 332 9.79 43.65 1.90
C ILE A 332 9.71 43.28 3.41
N PHE A 333 10.47 43.96 4.27
CA PHE A 333 10.55 43.65 5.70
C PHE A 333 10.10 44.81 6.63
N GLU A 334 9.21 45.68 6.14
CA GLU A 334 8.36 46.57 6.95
C GLU A 334 6.87 46.27 6.67
#